data_AF-A0AAD3D762-F1
#
_entry.id   AF-A0AAD3D762-F1
#
_cell.length_a   1.000
_cell.length_b   1.000
_cell.length_c   1.000
_cell.angle_alpha   90.00
_cell.angle_beta   90.00
_cell.angle_gamma   90.00
#
_symmetry.space_group_name_H-M   'P 1'
#
loop_
_entity.id
_entity.type
_entity.pdbx_description
1 polymer ?
#
loop_
_entity_poly.entity_id
_entity_poly.type
_entity_poly.pdbx_seq_one_letter_code
_entity_poly.pdbx_strand_id
1 'polypeptide(L)'
;MMFKAAITLSLFLAVDGFSVQSRINSRRTLKKGSLASAVLDEVDITSEVQLKSMNKKHVIEIGETEKQESSEPNGWDFVDQVYLITCPNADPSSTRLNNALGILADAGLEDRVQVKEFETDDEDRIRGCYTSHISVLQDAMRDIQSSSLSASDTTEDWFGSLFSVFSKSNESKDTMKMENSRDEKSRTKCVLVLEDNIDTTGNLNENTLKSIADCISSYDSVDMVHLSYIPYVPNLQVSKTDNKNIVRLSTGQSSALGTTAYIITEKAINTLINIDARNGFRAPIPDVMAEEFPESRYSAFPTPFLRAPKTKSLVNPQLDDLREVLFQPAVVSQVQKVLALTGVSTNNLLFATSGLLLATGAMGIFGVLDFVQQMKETSSYDGNILLLLVNIISTTFSIGILVQGALLAPKPPEAASAEDQSEEST
;
A
#
# COMPACT_ATOMS: atom_id res chain seq x y z
N MET A 1 6.22 1.75 25.18
CA MET A 1 7.64 1.81 24.73
C MET A 1 8.26 0.42 24.57
N MET A 2 8.19 -0.48 25.58
CA MET A 2 8.72 -1.86 25.47
C MET A 2 8.07 -2.70 24.35
N PHE A 3 6.75 -2.56 24.13
CA PHE A 3 6.04 -3.26 23.05
C PHE A 3 6.51 -2.84 21.64
N LYS A 4 6.78 -1.53 21.44
CA LYS A 4 7.33 -1.00 20.18
C LYS A 4 8.73 -1.57 19.91
N ALA A 5 9.61 -1.52 20.92
CA ALA A 5 10.97 -2.06 20.81
C ALA A 5 10.98 -3.56 20.48
N ALA A 6 10.03 -4.31 21.02
CA ALA A 6 10.02 -5.76 20.90
C ALA A 6 9.36 -6.27 19.60
N ILE A 7 8.34 -5.58 19.07
CA ILE A 7 7.85 -5.83 17.69
C ILE A 7 8.96 -5.53 16.67
N THR A 8 9.65 -4.39 16.81
CA THR A 8 10.78 -4.03 15.94
C THR A 8 11.89 -5.08 16.03
N LEU A 9 12.24 -5.56 17.22
CA LEU A 9 13.27 -6.58 17.41
C LEU A 9 12.87 -7.94 16.81
N SER A 10 11.62 -8.38 16.97
CA SER A 10 11.19 -9.67 16.40
C SER A 10 11.01 -9.65 14.89
N LEU A 11 10.58 -8.53 14.31
CA LEU A 11 10.62 -8.34 12.86
C LEU A 11 12.05 -8.33 12.33
N PHE A 12 12.98 -7.67 13.05
CA PHE A 12 14.40 -7.65 12.69
C PHE A 12 15.03 -9.04 12.75
N LEU A 13 14.79 -9.80 13.83
CA LEU A 13 15.30 -11.16 14.02
C LEU A 13 14.66 -12.16 13.06
N ALA A 14 13.37 -12.02 12.72
CA ALA A 14 12.72 -12.88 11.73
C ALA A 14 13.31 -12.69 10.34
N VAL A 15 13.62 -11.44 9.94
CA VAL A 15 14.16 -11.11 8.62
C VAL A 15 15.64 -11.51 8.48
N ASP A 16 16.47 -11.20 9.47
CA ASP A 16 17.89 -11.60 9.45
C ASP A 16 18.04 -13.11 9.62
N GLY A 17 17.20 -13.74 10.44
CA GLY A 17 17.14 -15.20 10.53
C GLY A 17 16.79 -15.86 9.19
N PHE A 18 15.82 -15.32 8.45
CA PHE A 18 15.45 -15.84 7.13
C PHE A 18 16.52 -15.58 6.06
N SER A 19 17.18 -14.42 6.09
CA SER A 19 18.27 -14.05 5.18
C SER A 19 19.52 -14.91 5.39
N VAL A 20 19.88 -15.17 6.65
CA VAL A 20 20.98 -16.06 7.03
C VAL A 20 20.65 -17.51 6.65
N GLN A 21 19.43 -17.99 6.92
CA GLN A 21 19.01 -19.35 6.57
C GLN A 21 18.94 -19.57 5.04
N SER A 22 18.47 -18.56 4.29
CA SER A 22 18.45 -18.55 2.82
C SER A 22 19.86 -18.60 2.23
N ARG A 23 20.81 -17.81 2.78
CA ARG A 23 22.23 -17.86 2.38
C ARG A 23 22.91 -19.18 2.75
N ILE A 24 22.56 -19.79 3.87
CA ILE A 24 23.05 -21.12 4.27
C ILE A 24 22.51 -22.21 3.33
N ASN A 25 21.23 -22.15 2.96
CA ASN A 25 20.62 -23.12 2.05
C ASN A 25 21.09 -22.96 0.60
N SER A 26 21.28 -21.72 0.14
CA SER A 26 21.88 -21.42 -1.17
C SER A 26 23.36 -21.84 -1.26
N ARG A 27 24.10 -21.79 -0.14
CA ARG A 27 25.47 -22.34 -0.06
C ARG A 27 25.51 -23.87 0.05
N ARG A 28 24.48 -24.52 0.60
CA ARG A 28 24.36 -25.98 0.64
C ARG A 28 24.02 -26.59 -0.73
N THR A 29 23.29 -25.88 -1.59
CA THR A 29 23.04 -26.33 -2.97
C THR A 29 24.21 -26.12 -3.92
N LEU A 30 25.23 -25.34 -3.52
CA LEU A 30 26.42 -25.03 -4.33
C LEU A 30 27.74 -25.68 -3.87
N LYS A 31 27.74 -26.57 -2.86
CA LYS A 31 28.96 -27.27 -2.43
C LYS A 31 28.75 -28.76 -2.19
N LYS A 32 28.72 -29.54 -3.28
CA LYS A 32 29.38 -30.85 -3.35
C LYS A 32 30.66 -30.67 -4.15
N GLY A 33 31.73 -30.26 -3.47
CA GLY A 33 33.03 -30.04 -4.09
C GLY A 33 34.02 -29.43 -3.10
N SER A 34 34.90 -30.28 -2.58
CA SER A 34 36.22 -30.03 -1.97
C SER A 34 36.39 -28.84 -1.00
N LEU A 35 36.67 -29.20 0.26
CA LEU A 35 37.29 -28.35 1.27
C LEU A 35 38.78 -28.14 0.92
N ALA A 36 39.22 -26.89 0.74
CA ALA A 36 40.49 -26.35 1.27
C ALA A 36 40.79 -24.96 0.69
N SER A 37 41.26 -24.07 1.56
CA SER A 37 41.79 -22.72 1.33
C SER A 37 40.76 -21.58 1.14
N ALA A 38 41.17 -20.41 1.65
CA ALA A 38 40.50 -19.10 1.64
C ALA A 38 39.48 -18.84 2.77
N VAL A 39 39.99 -18.71 3.99
CA VAL A 39 39.47 -17.77 4.99
C VAL A 39 40.68 -16.99 5.48
N LEU A 40 40.84 -15.78 4.96
CA LEU A 40 41.54 -14.61 5.51
C LEU A 40 41.63 -13.62 4.34
N ASP A 41 40.57 -12.84 4.15
CA ASP A 41 40.62 -11.46 3.66
C ASP A 41 39.19 -10.88 3.66
N GLU A 42 39.12 -9.56 3.90
CA GLU A 42 37.95 -8.68 3.84
C GLU A 42 37.00 -8.67 5.06
N VAL A 43 37.44 -7.99 6.12
CA VAL A 43 36.59 -7.07 6.87
C VAL A 43 37.33 -5.75 6.94
N ASP A 44 36.99 -4.82 6.04
CA ASP A 44 37.32 -3.40 6.21
C ASP A 44 36.08 -2.57 5.85
N ILE A 45 35.27 -2.29 6.86
CA ILE A 45 34.29 -1.21 6.83
C ILE A 45 34.44 -0.48 8.16
N THR A 46 35.45 0.39 8.21
CA THR A 46 35.54 1.46 9.20
C THR A 46 34.32 2.37 9.07
N SER A 47 33.60 2.50 10.17
CA SER A 47 32.54 3.48 10.39
C SER A 47 33.09 4.91 10.35
N GLU A 48 32.81 5.65 9.28
CA GLU A 48 32.92 7.11 9.24
C GLU A 48 31.53 7.74 9.33
N VAL A 49 31.05 7.92 10.57
CA VAL A 49 29.98 8.87 10.88
C VAL A 49 30.65 10.23 11.11
N GLN A 50 30.81 11.03 10.05
CA GLN A 50 31.18 12.43 10.20
C GLN A 50 29.95 13.26 10.60
N LEU A 51 29.86 13.53 11.90
CA LEU A 51 29.14 14.68 12.45
C LEU A 51 29.82 15.97 11.99
N LYS A 52 29.33 16.59 10.91
CA LYS A 52 29.64 17.99 10.58
C LYS A 52 28.49 18.90 11.00
N SER A 53 28.54 19.28 12.27
CA SER A 53 27.96 20.52 12.76
C SER A 53 28.99 21.64 12.55
N MET A 54 28.76 22.55 11.59
CA MET A 54 29.30 23.92 11.67
C MET A 54 28.39 24.91 10.97
N ASN A 55 27.83 25.80 11.78
CA ASN A 55 27.37 27.15 11.49
C ASN A 55 28.04 27.80 10.25
N LYS A 56 27.22 28.20 9.28
CA LYS A 56 27.53 29.35 8.42
C LYS A 56 26.32 30.27 8.36
N LYS A 57 26.43 31.38 9.10
CA LYS A 57 25.70 32.62 8.78
C LYS A 57 26.19 33.07 7.40
N HIS A 58 25.35 32.97 6.40
CA HIS A 58 25.47 33.73 5.17
C HIS A 58 24.33 34.74 5.13
N VAL A 59 24.72 36.01 5.18
CA VAL A 59 23.92 37.14 4.73
C VAL A 59 23.76 36.94 3.23
N ILE A 60 22.52 36.80 2.77
CA ILE A 60 22.18 36.76 1.34
C ILE A 60 21.51 38.10 1.01
N GLU A 61 22.18 38.86 0.15
CA GLU A 61 21.62 39.99 -0.57
C GLU A 61 20.41 39.54 -1.41
N ILE A 62 19.36 40.36 -1.40
CA ILE A 62 18.17 40.21 -2.22
C ILE A 62 18.57 40.53 -3.66
N GLY A 63 18.97 39.52 -4.42
CA GLY A 63 19.00 39.53 -5.87
C GLY A 63 17.76 38.82 -6.39
N GLU A 64 17.01 39.48 -7.27
CA GLU A 64 15.88 38.90 -7.99
C GLU A 64 16.34 37.65 -8.76
N THR A 65 16.01 36.47 -8.25
CA THR A 65 16.23 35.20 -8.95
C THR A 65 15.12 35.03 -9.98
N GLU A 66 15.47 35.19 -11.26
CA GLU A 66 14.67 34.68 -12.37
C GLU A 66 14.36 33.19 -12.11
N LYS A 67 13.05 32.87 -12.07
CA LYS A 67 12.54 31.49 -12.06
C LYS A 67 13.03 30.83 -13.35
N GLN A 68 14.12 30.09 -13.27
CA GLN A 68 14.56 29.21 -14.32
C GLN A 68 13.59 28.01 -14.33
N GLU A 69 12.62 28.02 -15.23
CA GLU A 69 11.74 26.87 -15.53
C GLU A 69 12.61 25.69 -15.98
N SER A 70 13.01 24.85 -15.04
CA SER A 70 13.58 23.54 -15.35
C SER A 70 12.44 22.67 -15.87
N SER A 71 12.29 22.64 -17.19
CA SER A 71 11.36 21.80 -17.94
C SER A 71 11.79 20.33 -17.97
N GLU A 72 12.26 19.79 -16.84
CA GLU A 72 12.41 18.34 -16.74
C GLU A 72 11.01 17.74 -16.64
N PRO A 73 10.68 16.73 -17.48
CA PRO A 73 9.38 16.09 -17.44
C PRO A 73 9.19 15.49 -16.05
N ASN A 74 8.31 16.12 -15.28
CA ASN A 74 7.90 15.61 -13.99
C ASN A 74 7.20 14.28 -14.28
N GLY A 75 7.79 13.14 -13.90
CA GLY A 75 7.48 11.78 -14.38
C GLY A 75 6.04 11.26 -14.21
N TRP A 76 5.09 12.14 -13.90
CA TRP A 76 3.65 11.99 -13.75
C TRP A 76 2.83 12.33 -15.01
N ASP A 77 3.43 12.44 -16.20
CA ASP A 77 2.69 12.76 -17.45
C ASP A 77 1.59 11.75 -17.80
N PHE A 78 1.63 10.56 -17.19
CA PHE A 78 0.59 9.54 -17.30
C PHE A 78 -0.61 9.77 -16.37
N VAL A 79 -0.55 10.74 -15.44
CA VAL A 79 -1.65 11.14 -14.54
C VAL A 79 -2.27 12.44 -15.03
N ASP A 80 -3.56 12.40 -15.35
CA ASP A 80 -4.32 13.54 -15.87
C ASP A 80 -4.72 14.54 -14.78
N GLN A 81 -5.11 14.04 -13.60
CA GLN A 81 -5.64 14.86 -12.51
C GLN A 81 -5.27 14.25 -11.16
N VAL A 82 -5.08 15.11 -10.16
CA VAL A 82 -4.83 14.71 -8.76
C VAL A 82 -5.93 15.25 -7.87
N TYR A 83 -6.50 14.40 -7.02
CA TYR A 83 -7.46 14.78 -5.99
C TYR A 83 -6.92 14.44 -4.61
N LEU A 84 -7.03 15.40 -3.69
CA LEU A 84 -6.66 15.25 -2.28
C LEU A 84 -7.91 15.37 -1.40
N ILE A 85 -8.33 14.27 -0.80
CA ILE A 85 -9.46 14.18 0.12
C ILE A 85 -8.99 14.61 1.51
N THR A 86 -9.71 15.56 2.12
CA THR A 86 -9.46 16.01 3.49
C THR A 86 -10.77 16.14 4.27
N CYS A 87 -10.68 15.99 5.59
CA CYS A 87 -11.80 16.20 6.51
C CYS A 87 -11.39 17.26 7.54
N PRO A 88 -11.72 18.55 7.34
CA PRO A 88 -11.28 19.64 8.22
C PRO A 88 -11.63 19.43 9.70
N ASN A 89 -12.79 18.83 10.00
CA ASN A 89 -13.20 18.52 11.38
C ASN A 89 -12.26 17.51 12.07
N ALA A 90 -11.65 16.60 11.30
CA ALA A 90 -10.67 15.63 11.76
C ALA A 90 -9.22 16.15 11.70
N ASP A 91 -9.02 17.39 11.24
CA ASP A 91 -7.74 18.10 11.23
C ASP A 91 -7.93 19.62 11.46
N PRO A 92 -8.38 20.06 12.65
CA PRO A 92 -8.70 21.47 12.90
C PRO A 92 -7.52 22.43 12.74
N SER A 93 -6.29 21.90 12.76
CA SER A 93 -5.05 22.64 12.56
C SER A 93 -4.53 22.64 11.12
N SER A 94 -5.21 21.92 10.21
CA SER A 94 -4.76 21.64 8.84
C SER A 94 -3.34 21.05 8.78
N THR A 95 -2.88 20.38 9.83
CA THR A 95 -1.52 19.84 9.89
C THR A 95 -1.35 18.67 8.91
N ARG A 96 -2.35 17.80 8.81
CA ARG A 96 -2.35 16.68 7.86
C ARG A 96 -2.41 17.19 6.44
N LEU A 97 -3.35 18.10 6.17
CA LEU A 97 -3.50 18.71 4.84
C LEU A 97 -2.22 19.40 4.37
N ASN A 98 -1.63 20.27 5.20
CA ASN A 98 -0.40 20.99 4.84
C ASN A 98 0.79 20.03 4.65
N ASN A 99 0.89 18.98 5.46
CA ASN A 99 1.91 17.95 5.27
C ASN A 99 1.74 17.20 3.93
N ALA A 100 0.50 16.80 3.60
CA ALA A 100 0.21 16.13 2.35
C ALA A 100 0.50 17.02 1.13
N LEU A 101 0.13 18.30 1.19
CA LEU A 101 0.44 19.28 0.15
C LEU A 101 1.96 19.47 -0.01
N GLY A 102 2.71 19.55 1.09
CA GLY A 102 4.19 19.59 1.04
C GLY A 102 4.79 18.37 0.35
N ILE A 103 4.31 17.16 0.68
CA ILE A 103 4.75 15.92 0.02
C ILE A 103 4.42 15.92 -1.48
N LEU A 104 3.25 16.45 -1.87
CA LEU A 104 2.84 16.54 -3.28
C LEU A 104 3.64 17.59 -4.05
N ALA A 105 3.97 18.72 -3.41
CA ALA A 105 4.86 19.73 -3.98
C ALA A 105 6.28 19.18 -4.20
N ASP A 106 6.83 18.46 -3.22
CA ASP A 106 8.12 17.76 -3.36
C ASP A 106 8.10 16.69 -4.48
N ALA A 107 6.93 16.13 -4.77
CA ALA A 107 6.70 15.21 -5.88
C ALA A 107 6.38 15.91 -7.23
N GLY A 108 6.43 17.26 -7.27
CA GLY A 108 6.14 18.09 -8.45
C GLY A 108 4.66 18.18 -8.84
N LEU A 109 3.74 17.72 -8.00
CA LEU A 109 2.31 17.63 -8.31
C LEU A 109 1.51 18.88 -7.91
N GLU A 110 2.12 19.90 -7.29
CA GLU A 110 1.44 21.06 -6.70
C GLU A 110 0.37 21.68 -7.62
N ASP A 111 0.72 21.94 -8.88
CA ASP A 111 -0.17 22.61 -9.85
C ASP A 111 -1.31 21.73 -10.38
N ARG A 112 -1.32 20.43 -10.06
CA ARG A 112 -2.33 19.46 -10.52
C ARG A 112 -3.28 19.02 -9.41
N VAL A 113 -3.08 19.47 -8.17
CA VAL A 113 -3.86 19.00 -7.00
C VAL A 113 -5.15 19.79 -6.85
N GLN A 114 -6.27 19.07 -6.80
CA GLN A 114 -7.55 19.60 -6.36
C GLN A 114 -7.89 19.07 -4.96
N VAL A 115 -7.93 19.97 -3.98
CA VAL A 115 -8.35 19.63 -2.60
C VAL A 115 -9.87 19.52 -2.54
N LYS A 116 -10.37 18.44 -1.93
CA LYS A 116 -11.79 18.16 -1.73
C LYS A 116 -12.06 17.96 -0.24
N GLU A 117 -12.81 18.89 0.33
CA GLU A 117 -13.16 18.89 1.74
C GLU A 117 -14.49 18.16 1.95
N PHE A 118 -14.52 17.27 2.93
CA PHE A 118 -15.72 16.54 3.33
C PHE A 118 -15.94 16.63 4.83
N GLU A 119 -17.20 16.69 5.24
CA GLU A 119 -17.55 16.56 6.65
C GLU A 119 -17.31 15.12 7.13
N THR A 120 -17.05 14.97 8.44
CA THR A 120 -16.96 13.66 9.07
C THR A 120 -18.37 13.09 9.25
N ASP A 121 -18.61 11.90 8.71
CA ASP A 121 -19.79 11.12 9.07
C ASP A 121 -19.52 10.40 10.41
N ASP A 122 -19.85 11.05 11.52
CA ASP A 122 -19.60 10.49 12.85
C ASP A 122 -20.53 9.35 13.23
N GLU A 123 -21.67 9.19 12.54
CA GLU A 123 -22.61 8.09 12.73
C GLU A 123 -22.14 6.83 11.99
N ASP A 124 -21.65 6.98 10.76
CA ASP A 124 -21.16 5.90 9.91
C ASP A 124 -19.88 6.32 9.16
N ARG A 125 -18.76 6.33 9.89
CA ARG A 125 -17.44 6.73 9.36
C ARG A 125 -16.99 5.92 8.15
N ILE A 126 -17.49 4.70 8.00
CA ILE A 126 -17.23 3.83 6.85
C ILE A 126 -17.96 4.37 5.62
N ARG A 127 -19.24 4.72 5.77
CA ARG A 127 -20.03 5.38 4.73
C ARG A 127 -19.48 6.74 4.35
N GLY A 128 -19.08 7.57 5.32
CA GLY A 128 -18.43 8.86 5.03
C GLY A 128 -17.18 8.71 4.15
N CYS A 129 -16.33 7.72 4.45
CA CYS A 129 -15.19 7.38 3.61
C CYS A 129 -15.65 6.97 2.19
N TYR A 130 -16.60 6.05 2.08
CA TYR A 130 -17.16 5.64 0.79
C TYR A 130 -17.68 6.83 -0.04
N THR A 131 -18.51 7.68 0.54
CA THR A 131 -19.12 8.83 -0.13
C THR A 131 -18.08 9.83 -0.63
N SER A 132 -17.04 10.11 0.17
CA SER A 132 -15.96 11.03 -0.25
C SER A 132 -15.22 10.53 -1.49
N HIS A 133 -14.89 9.23 -1.53
CA HIS A 133 -14.24 8.62 -2.69
C HIS A 133 -15.16 8.60 -3.91
N ILE A 134 -16.42 8.18 -3.78
CA ILE A 134 -17.38 8.19 -4.90
C ILE A 134 -17.56 9.61 -5.46
N SER A 135 -17.69 10.63 -4.60
CA SER A 135 -17.82 12.02 -5.03
C SER A 135 -16.59 12.48 -5.84
N VAL A 136 -15.37 12.16 -5.38
CA VAL A 136 -14.14 12.46 -6.14
C VAL A 136 -14.11 11.73 -7.48
N LEU A 137 -14.54 10.47 -7.52
CA LEU A 137 -14.58 9.69 -8.76
C LEU A 137 -15.59 10.26 -9.76
N GLN A 138 -16.74 10.75 -9.29
CA GLN A 138 -17.72 11.45 -10.12
C GLN A 138 -17.18 12.77 -10.68
N ASP A 139 -16.44 13.55 -9.88
CA ASP A 139 -15.75 14.76 -10.33
C ASP A 139 -14.72 14.43 -11.41
N ALA A 140 -13.87 13.43 -11.15
CA ALA A 140 -12.87 12.93 -12.09
C ALA A 140 -13.49 12.54 -13.44
N MET A 141 -14.61 11.81 -13.42
CA MET A 141 -15.30 11.41 -14.65
C MET A 141 -15.85 12.61 -15.43
N ARG A 142 -16.39 13.63 -14.74
CA ARG A 142 -16.86 14.87 -15.39
C ARG A 142 -15.71 15.62 -16.04
N ASP A 143 -14.58 15.73 -15.35
CA ASP A 143 -13.40 16.44 -15.87
C ASP A 143 -12.83 15.72 -17.10
N ILE A 144 -12.74 14.39 -17.07
CA ILE A 144 -12.34 13.57 -18.22
C ILE A 144 -13.27 13.82 -19.42
N GLN A 145 -14.59 13.78 -19.22
CA GLN A 145 -15.58 14.03 -20.28
C GLN A 145 -15.55 15.46 -20.82
N SER A 146 -15.29 16.46 -19.98
CA SER A 146 -15.17 17.85 -20.42
C SER A 146 -13.94 18.08 -21.30
N SER A 147 -12.83 17.41 -20.97
CA SER A 147 -11.58 17.51 -21.73
C SER A 147 -11.70 16.91 -23.14
N SER A 148 -12.46 15.82 -23.29
CA SER A 148 -12.67 15.19 -24.61
C SER A 148 -13.55 16.03 -25.53
N LEU A 149 -14.55 16.74 -24.99
CA LEU A 149 -15.38 17.68 -25.75
C LEU A 149 -14.58 18.89 -26.24
N SER A 150 -13.72 19.47 -25.37
CA SER A 150 -12.88 20.61 -25.75
C SER A 150 -11.84 20.29 -26.83
N ALA A 151 -11.38 19.04 -26.93
CA ALA A 151 -10.46 18.59 -27.97
C ALA A 151 -11.17 18.35 -29.32
N SER A 152 -12.51 18.20 -29.32
CA SER A 152 -13.31 18.00 -30.52
C SER A 152 -13.85 19.29 -31.15
N ASP A 153 -13.54 20.45 -30.55
CA ASP A 153 -14.09 21.76 -30.96
C ASP A 153 -13.32 22.43 -32.12
N THR A 154 -12.57 21.66 -32.92
CA THR A 154 -12.41 21.98 -34.35
C THR A 154 -13.68 21.57 -35.10
N THR A 155 -14.74 22.31 -34.80
CA THR A 155 -16.10 22.22 -35.31
C THR A 155 -16.20 22.67 -36.77
N GLU A 156 -15.83 21.83 -37.72
CA GLU A 156 -16.42 21.89 -39.07
C GLU A 156 -16.80 20.53 -39.68
N ASP A 157 -16.21 19.40 -39.24
CA ASP A 157 -16.41 18.12 -39.94
C ASP A 157 -17.43 17.14 -39.31
N TRP A 158 -17.77 17.25 -38.03
CA TRP A 158 -18.61 16.24 -37.37
C TRP A 158 -20.10 16.29 -37.82
N PHE A 159 -20.70 17.48 -37.92
CA PHE A 159 -22.05 17.61 -38.49
C PHE A 159 -22.07 17.27 -39.99
N GLY A 160 -21.00 17.54 -40.73
CA GLY A 160 -20.86 17.14 -42.14
C GLY A 160 -20.87 15.63 -42.33
N SER A 161 -20.21 14.89 -41.43
CA SER A 161 -20.18 13.41 -41.45
C SER A 161 -21.54 12.80 -41.10
N LEU A 162 -22.21 13.32 -40.07
CA LEU A 162 -23.50 12.79 -39.60
C LEU A 162 -24.65 13.03 -40.60
N PHE A 163 -24.62 14.14 -41.35
CA PHE A 163 -25.56 14.39 -42.45
C PHE A 163 -25.17 13.69 -43.77
N SER A 164 -23.91 13.34 -43.99
CA SER A 164 -23.48 12.58 -45.18
C SER A 164 -24.00 11.13 -45.19
N VAL A 165 -24.18 10.51 -44.02
CA VAL A 165 -24.75 9.15 -43.89
C VAL A 165 -26.23 9.11 -44.28
N PHE A 166 -26.96 10.20 -44.11
CA PHE A 166 -28.37 10.32 -44.50
C PHE A 166 -28.59 10.87 -45.91
N SER A 167 -27.52 11.17 -46.66
CA SER A 167 -27.63 11.76 -48.00
C SER A 167 -26.55 11.25 -48.94
N LYS A 168 -26.64 9.96 -49.35
CA LYS A 168 -26.19 9.53 -50.69
C LYS A 168 -26.59 8.09 -51.01
N SER A 169 -27.74 7.95 -51.67
CA SER A 169 -27.97 6.86 -52.63
C SER A 169 -27.47 7.31 -54.01
N ASN A 170 -26.32 6.79 -54.45
CA ASN A 170 -26.10 6.25 -55.79
C ASN A 170 -24.60 6.09 -56.09
N GLU A 171 -24.27 4.87 -56.56
CA GLU A 171 -23.25 4.53 -57.54
C GLU A 171 -21.97 5.38 -57.62
N SER A 172 -20.86 4.81 -57.17
CA SER A 172 -19.65 4.70 -57.99
C SER A 172 -18.66 3.73 -57.34
N LYS A 173 -18.19 2.76 -58.15
CA LYS A 173 -17.00 1.96 -57.88
C LYS A 173 -15.80 2.88 -58.04
N ASP A 174 -15.09 3.18 -56.96
CA ASP A 174 -13.69 3.56 -57.06
C ASP A 174 -12.89 2.98 -55.90
N THR A 175 -11.86 2.24 -56.28
CA THR A 175 -10.95 1.49 -55.42
C THR A 175 -10.00 2.47 -54.74
N MET A 176 -10.47 3.07 -53.64
CA MET A 176 -9.66 3.96 -52.82
C MET A 176 -8.82 3.13 -51.85
N LYS A 177 -7.49 3.29 -51.93
CA LYS A 177 -6.52 2.74 -51.01
C LYS A 177 -6.89 3.19 -49.58
N MET A 178 -7.30 2.25 -48.74
CA MET A 178 -7.28 2.41 -47.29
C MET A 178 -5.81 2.58 -46.86
N GLU A 179 -5.35 3.82 -46.80
CA GLU A 179 -4.23 4.17 -45.94
C GLU A 179 -4.68 3.95 -44.50
N ASN A 180 -4.00 3.02 -43.83
CA ASN A 180 -4.07 2.84 -42.38
C ASN A 180 -3.64 4.15 -41.70
N SER A 181 -4.57 5.07 -41.49
CA SER A 181 -4.51 5.95 -40.34
C SER A 181 -4.63 5.01 -39.14
N ARG A 182 -3.47 4.62 -38.58
CA ARG A 182 -3.43 4.14 -37.21
C ARG A 182 -4.08 5.23 -36.39
N ASP A 183 -5.34 5.01 -36.00
CA ASP A 183 -5.95 5.73 -34.90
C ASP A 183 -4.88 5.77 -33.80
N GLU A 184 -4.39 6.97 -33.50
CA GLU A 184 -3.69 7.21 -32.25
C GLU A 184 -4.67 6.76 -31.18
N LYS A 185 -4.48 5.52 -30.68
CA LYS A 185 -5.22 5.03 -29.53
C LYS A 185 -4.98 6.05 -28.43
N SER A 186 -5.99 6.89 -28.20
CA SER A 186 -6.04 7.82 -27.09
C SER A 186 -5.56 7.08 -25.86
N ARG A 187 -4.51 7.61 -25.21
CA ARG A 187 -3.99 7.00 -23.99
C ARG A 187 -5.12 6.87 -22.97
N THR A 188 -5.11 5.80 -22.18
CA THR A 188 -6.04 5.63 -21.07
C THR A 188 -5.88 6.79 -20.09
N LYS A 189 -6.99 7.45 -19.77
CA LYS A 189 -7.03 8.53 -18.78
C LYS A 189 -6.91 7.95 -17.37
N CYS A 190 -6.08 8.58 -16.54
CA CYS A 190 -5.76 8.10 -15.20
C CYS A 190 -5.79 9.24 -14.18
N VAL A 191 -6.32 8.94 -13.00
CA VAL A 191 -6.46 9.92 -11.91
C VAL A 191 -5.78 9.40 -10.66
N LEU A 192 -5.03 10.27 -9.99
CA LEU A 192 -4.43 10.00 -8.70
C LEU A 192 -5.35 10.52 -7.59
N VAL A 193 -5.74 9.65 -6.67
CA VAL A 193 -6.55 9.99 -5.50
C VAL A 193 -5.72 9.74 -4.24
N LEU A 194 -5.66 10.72 -3.35
CA LEU A 194 -5.00 10.61 -2.05
C LEU A 194 -5.90 11.10 -0.92
N GLU A 195 -5.69 10.55 0.27
CA GLU A 195 -6.15 11.14 1.54
C GLU A 195 -5.05 12.07 2.11
N ASP A 196 -5.44 13.06 2.90
CA ASP A 196 -4.50 13.97 3.60
C ASP A 196 -3.66 13.30 4.71
N ASN A 197 -3.90 12.03 5.03
CA ASN A 197 -3.20 11.29 6.08
C ASN A 197 -2.00 10.48 5.55
N ILE A 198 -1.31 11.02 4.55
CA ILE A 198 -0.14 10.41 3.92
C ILE A 198 1.18 10.80 4.60
N ASP A 199 2.15 9.89 4.46
CA ASP A 199 3.56 10.08 4.74
C ASP A 199 4.38 9.42 3.62
N THR A 200 5.65 9.81 3.47
CA THR A 200 6.54 9.31 2.42
C THR A 200 7.45 8.20 2.92
N THR A 201 7.73 7.21 2.08
CA THR A 201 8.74 6.18 2.35
C THR A 201 10.11 6.52 1.77
N GLY A 202 10.20 7.60 0.99
CA GLY A 202 11.38 7.92 0.18
C GLY A 202 11.57 7.02 -1.05
N ASN A 203 10.59 6.17 -1.41
CA ASN A 203 10.67 5.27 -2.56
C ASN A 203 10.07 5.84 -3.85
N LEU A 204 9.57 7.08 -3.82
CA LEU A 204 9.10 7.78 -5.01
C LEU A 204 10.31 8.35 -5.77
N ASN A 205 10.66 7.72 -6.89
CA ASN A 205 11.73 8.15 -7.79
C ASN A 205 11.33 7.89 -9.24
N GLU A 206 12.12 8.39 -10.18
CA GLU A 206 11.86 8.28 -11.63
C GLU A 206 11.67 6.82 -12.08
N ASN A 207 12.45 5.87 -11.55
CA ASN A 207 12.30 4.46 -11.91
C ASN A 207 10.96 3.87 -11.43
N THR A 208 10.51 4.27 -10.24
CA THR A 208 9.19 3.89 -9.70
C THR A 208 8.09 4.48 -10.57
N LEU A 209 8.15 5.77 -10.89
CA LEU A 209 7.17 6.46 -11.74
C LEU A 209 7.08 5.85 -13.14
N LYS A 210 8.23 5.62 -13.78
CA LYS A 210 8.31 4.94 -15.07
C LYS A 210 7.70 3.53 -15.01
N SER A 211 7.98 2.78 -13.94
CA SER A 211 7.42 1.44 -13.76
C SER A 211 5.90 1.45 -13.62
N ILE A 212 5.34 2.47 -12.97
CA ILE A 212 3.89 2.67 -12.85
C ILE A 212 3.29 3.04 -14.21
N ALA A 213 3.90 3.99 -14.93
CA ALA A 213 3.48 4.42 -16.25
C ALA A 213 3.47 3.24 -17.25
N ASP A 214 4.54 2.44 -17.25
CA ASP A 214 4.68 1.24 -18.07
C ASP A 214 3.62 0.20 -17.69
N CYS A 215 3.34 0.01 -16.40
CA CYS A 215 2.30 -0.91 -15.93
C CYS A 215 0.91 -0.52 -16.45
N ILE A 216 0.53 0.75 -16.31
CA ILE A 216 -0.76 1.27 -16.78
C ILE A 216 -0.88 1.15 -18.30
N SER A 217 0.21 1.41 -19.03
CA SER A 217 0.21 1.37 -20.50
C SER A 217 0.28 -0.03 -21.09
N SER A 218 0.90 -1.00 -20.38
CA SER A 218 1.22 -2.32 -20.93
C SER A 218 0.15 -3.37 -20.67
N TYR A 219 -0.61 -3.27 -19.58
CA TYR A 219 -1.67 -4.24 -19.30
C TYR A 219 -3.03 -3.63 -19.65
N ASP A 220 -3.68 -4.18 -20.68
CA ASP A 220 -5.07 -3.85 -21.07
C ASP A 220 -6.08 -4.02 -19.92
N SER A 221 -5.68 -4.67 -18.82
CA SER A 221 -6.50 -4.97 -17.65
C SER A 221 -6.11 -4.23 -16.38
N VAL A 222 -5.23 -3.21 -16.38
CA VAL A 222 -5.03 -2.42 -15.15
C VAL A 222 -6.28 -1.57 -14.87
N ASP A 223 -6.91 -1.83 -13.73
CA ASP A 223 -7.98 -0.97 -13.23
C ASP A 223 -7.43 0.01 -12.17
N MET A 224 -6.44 -0.42 -11.37
CA MET A 224 -5.88 0.41 -10.30
C MET A 224 -4.42 0.05 -9.94
N VAL A 225 -3.64 1.07 -9.58
CA VAL A 225 -2.30 0.94 -8.99
C VAL A 225 -2.26 1.63 -7.63
N HIS A 226 -2.14 0.87 -6.56
CA HIS A 226 -1.95 1.39 -5.20
C HIS A 226 -0.56 1.98 -5.02
N LEU A 227 -0.52 3.22 -4.50
CA LEU A 227 0.70 3.90 -4.06
C LEU A 227 0.89 3.85 -2.54
N SER A 228 -0.15 3.42 -1.82
CA SER A 228 -0.16 3.04 -0.41
C SER A 228 -1.18 1.92 -0.23
N TYR A 229 -0.86 0.91 0.57
CA TYR A 229 -1.83 -0.11 0.99
C TYR A 229 -1.47 -0.66 2.37
N ILE A 230 -2.48 -1.19 3.07
CA ILE A 230 -2.34 -1.82 4.38
C ILE A 230 -1.93 -3.28 4.18
N PRO A 231 -0.71 -3.71 4.57
CA PRO A 231 -0.25 -5.07 4.31
C PRO A 231 -0.77 -6.11 5.32
N TYR A 232 -1.64 -5.70 6.26
CA TYR A 232 -2.15 -6.51 7.37
C TYR A 232 -3.58 -7.03 7.13
N VAL A 233 -4.06 -6.93 5.90
CA VAL A 233 -5.46 -7.21 5.55
C VAL A 233 -5.68 -8.70 5.40
N PRO A 234 -6.79 -9.27 5.88
CA PRO A 234 -7.08 -10.69 5.73
C PRO A 234 -7.03 -11.15 4.27
N ASN A 235 -6.47 -12.33 4.05
CA ASN A 235 -6.34 -12.97 2.73
C ASN A 235 -5.59 -12.16 1.67
N LEU A 236 -4.85 -11.10 2.03
CA LEU A 236 -4.00 -10.38 1.09
C LEU A 236 -2.86 -11.27 0.61
N GLN A 237 -2.77 -11.45 -0.70
CA GLN A 237 -1.68 -12.08 -1.41
C GLN A 237 -0.99 -11.05 -2.29
N VAL A 238 0.35 -11.05 -2.24
CA VAL A 238 1.20 -10.16 -3.04
C VAL A 238 2.03 -11.00 -3.98
N SER A 239 1.76 -10.89 -5.28
CA SER A 239 2.41 -11.68 -6.32
C SER A 239 3.36 -10.80 -7.12
N LYS A 240 4.56 -11.32 -7.43
CA LYS A 240 5.52 -10.60 -8.28
C LYS A 240 5.01 -10.50 -9.71
N THR A 241 5.35 -9.39 -10.36
CA THR A 241 5.21 -9.23 -11.82
C THR A 241 6.58 -9.32 -12.48
N ASP A 242 6.63 -9.21 -13.81
CA ASP A 242 7.89 -9.11 -14.55
C ASP A 242 8.65 -7.81 -14.22
N ASN A 243 7.94 -6.78 -13.76
CA ASN A 243 8.54 -5.55 -13.27
C ASN A 243 8.81 -5.64 -11.76
N LYS A 244 10.08 -5.57 -11.36
CA LYS A 244 10.51 -5.65 -9.96
C LYS A 244 9.93 -4.57 -9.05
N ASN A 245 9.48 -3.45 -9.61
CA ASN A 245 8.90 -2.31 -8.89
C ASN A 245 7.37 -2.36 -8.86
N ILE A 246 6.75 -3.41 -9.40
CA ILE A 246 5.29 -3.59 -9.44
C ILE A 246 4.93 -4.98 -8.93
N VAL A 247 3.97 -5.03 -8.03
CA VAL A 247 3.37 -6.28 -7.54
C VAL A 247 1.89 -6.30 -7.88
N ARG A 248 1.34 -7.50 -8.09
CA ARG A 248 -0.10 -7.72 -8.18
C ARG A 248 -0.65 -7.98 -6.78
N LEU A 249 -1.77 -7.35 -6.46
CA LEU A 249 -2.49 -7.55 -5.20
C LEU A 249 -3.74 -8.39 -5.46
N SER A 250 -3.95 -9.41 -4.63
CA SER A 250 -5.20 -10.18 -4.59
C SER A 250 -5.67 -10.30 -3.15
N THR A 251 -6.98 -10.25 -2.92
CA THR A 251 -7.61 -10.33 -1.60
C THR A 251 -8.93 -11.07 -1.69
N GLY A 252 -9.48 -11.49 -0.55
CA GLY A 252 -10.89 -11.88 -0.48
C GLY A 252 -11.84 -10.68 -0.68
N GLN A 253 -13.15 -10.95 -0.69
CA GLN A 253 -14.23 -9.94 -0.84
C GLN A 253 -14.23 -8.87 0.26
N SER A 254 -13.69 -9.15 1.45
CA SER A 254 -13.56 -8.19 2.55
C SER A 254 -12.13 -7.63 2.60
N SER A 255 -11.81 -6.80 1.63
CA SER A 255 -10.49 -6.23 1.40
C SER A 255 -10.35 -4.84 2.01
N ALA A 256 -9.95 -4.77 3.28
CA ALA A 256 -9.55 -3.52 3.92
C ALA A 256 -8.17 -2.98 3.45
N LEU A 257 -7.80 -3.15 2.17
CA LEU A 257 -6.50 -2.74 1.59
C LEU A 257 -6.18 -1.25 1.79
N GLY A 258 -7.21 -0.43 2.00
CA GLY A 258 -7.11 0.99 2.24
C GLY A 258 -7.08 1.80 0.94
N THR A 259 -7.46 3.07 1.07
CA THR A 259 -7.62 4.01 -0.04
C THR A 259 -6.77 5.27 0.11
N THR A 260 -5.74 5.19 0.96
CA THR A 260 -4.88 6.33 1.30
C THR A 260 -4.19 6.97 0.09
N ALA A 261 -3.72 6.18 -0.89
CA ALA A 261 -3.18 6.71 -2.14
C ALA A 261 -3.23 5.66 -3.26
N TYR A 262 -3.87 5.99 -4.38
CA TYR A 262 -3.98 5.08 -5.53
C TYR A 262 -4.20 5.85 -6.84
N ILE A 263 -3.78 5.23 -7.94
CA ILE A 263 -4.07 5.67 -9.31
C ILE A 263 -5.15 4.76 -9.87
N ILE A 264 -6.20 5.34 -10.45
CA ILE A 264 -7.33 4.61 -11.01
C ILE A 264 -7.57 5.03 -12.46
N THR A 265 -7.88 4.06 -13.31
CA THR A 265 -8.14 4.30 -14.74
C THR A 265 -9.58 4.73 -14.97
N GLU A 266 -9.83 5.51 -16.02
CA GLU A 266 -11.18 5.96 -16.42
C GLU A 266 -12.21 4.82 -16.46
N LYS A 267 -11.81 3.67 -17.02
CA LYS A 267 -12.66 2.47 -17.07
C LYS A 267 -13.08 2.03 -15.66
N ALA A 268 -12.14 1.98 -14.72
CA ALA A 268 -12.40 1.59 -13.34
C ALA A 268 -13.25 2.62 -12.59
N ILE A 269 -13.01 3.92 -12.82
CA ILE A 269 -13.85 5.02 -12.30
C ILE A 269 -15.31 4.80 -12.74
N ASN A 270 -15.53 4.60 -14.04
CA ASN A 270 -16.87 4.38 -14.61
C ASN A 270 -17.54 3.15 -14.01
N THR A 271 -16.80 2.05 -13.84
CA THR A 271 -17.32 0.84 -13.18
C THR A 271 -17.83 1.14 -11.77
N LEU A 272 -17.02 1.80 -10.93
CA LEU A 272 -17.39 2.11 -9.55
C LEU A 272 -18.60 3.04 -9.45
N ILE A 273 -18.67 4.08 -10.28
CA ILE A 273 -19.83 5.00 -10.32
C ILE A 273 -21.10 4.25 -10.73
N ASN A 274 -21.02 3.35 -11.72
CA ASN A 274 -22.18 2.57 -12.16
C ASN A 274 -22.62 1.53 -11.11
N ILE A 275 -21.73 1.08 -10.24
CA ILE A 275 -22.09 0.19 -9.13
C ILE A 275 -22.77 0.99 -8.02
N ASP A 276 -22.23 2.15 -7.65
CA ASP A 276 -22.87 3.07 -6.71
C ASP A 276 -24.27 3.48 -7.19
N ALA A 277 -24.42 3.88 -8.45
CA ALA A 277 -25.72 4.26 -9.01
C ALA A 277 -26.77 3.13 -8.97
N ARG A 278 -26.34 1.86 -9.02
CA ARG A 278 -27.24 0.70 -9.00
C ARG A 278 -27.58 0.22 -7.58
N ASN A 279 -26.60 0.26 -6.68
CA ASN A 279 -26.69 -0.41 -5.39
C ASN A 279 -26.65 0.54 -4.19
N GLY A 280 -26.21 1.79 -4.40
CA GLY A 280 -25.83 2.71 -3.33
C GLY A 280 -24.69 2.17 -2.46
N PHE A 281 -24.61 2.70 -1.23
CA PHE A 281 -23.69 2.19 -0.22
C PHE A 281 -24.07 0.77 0.20
N ARG A 282 -23.21 -0.20 -0.12
CA ARG A 282 -23.38 -1.63 0.25
C ARG A 282 -22.23 -2.18 1.09
N ALA A 283 -21.04 -1.58 0.99
CA ALA A 283 -19.82 -2.04 1.62
C ALA A 283 -18.79 -0.89 1.65
N PRO A 284 -17.75 -0.97 2.50
CA PRO A 284 -16.61 -0.06 2.43
C PRO A 284 -16.02 0.03 1.01
N ILE A 285 -15.60 1.22 0.58
CA ILE A 285 -15.03 1.40 -0.78
C ILE A 285 -13.85 0.46 -1.11
N PRO A 286 -12.92 0.12 -0.19
CA PRO A 286 -11.85 -0.83 -0.48
C PRO A 286 -12.36 -2.26 -0.75
N ASP A 287 -13.50 -2.64 -0.15
CA ASP A 287 -14.13 -3.94 -0.35
C ASP A 287 -14.81 -3.99 -1.71
N VAL A 288 -15.54 -2.93 -2.08
CA VAL A 288 -16.13 -2.79 -3.43
C VAL A 288 -15.04 -2.85 -4.49
N MET A 289 -13.93 -2.12 -4.32
CA MET A 289 -12.80 -2.18 -5.25
C MET A 289 -12.21 -3.59 -5.37
N ALA A 290 -12.24 -4.40 -4.32
CA ALA A 290 -11.71 -5.75 -4.36
C ALA A 290 -12.60 -6.77 -5.04
N GLU A 291 -13.91 -6.62 -4.85
CA GLU A 291 -14.90 -7.44 -5.53
C GLU A 291 -14.91 -7.18 -7.03
N GLU A 292 -14.81 -5.92 -7.43
CA GLU A 292 -14.94 -5.50 -8.83
C GLU A 292 -13.63 -5.63 -9.60
N PHE A 293 -12.49 -5.51 -8.89
CA PHE A 293 -11.14 -5.58 -9.47
C PHE A 293 -10.28 -6.67 -8.82
N PRO A 294 -10.70 -7.95 -8.79
CA PRO A 294 -10.00 -8.99 -8.05
C PRO A 294 -8.60 -9.29 -8.61
N GLU A 295 -8.41 -9.16 -9.93
CA GLU A 295 -7.19 -9.56 -10.66
C GLU A 295 -6.45 -8.39 -11.33
N SER A 296 -7.02 -7.18 -11.25
CA SER A 296 -6.58 -5.99 -11.97
C SER A 296 -6.03 -4.89 -11.06
N ARG A 297 -5.77 -5.23 -9.78
CA ARG A 297 -5.15 -4.35 -8.79
C ARG A 297 -3.66 -4.62 -8.67
N TYR A 298 -2.89 -3.56 -8.85
CA TYR A 298 -1.44 -3.58 -8.73
C TYR A 298 -0.99 -2.62 -7.64
N SER A 299 0.29 -2.67 -7.29
CA SER A 299 0.90 -1.68 -6.40
C SER A 299 2.35 -1.43 -6.76
N ALA A 300 2.79 -0.19 -6.54
CA ALA A 300 4.20 0.15 -6.53
C ALA A 300 4.92 -0.56 -5.39
N PHE A 301 6.11 -1.10 -5.65
CA PHE A 301 6.86 -1.90 -4.69
C PHE A 301 8.34 -1.48 -4.62
N PRO A 302 8.84 -1.05 -3.45
CA PRO A 302 8.08 -0.71 -2.24
C PRO A 302 7.10 0.44 -2.47
N THR A 303 6.06 0.56 -1.64
CA THR A 303 5.06 1.64 -1.80
C THR A 303 5.69 3.02 -1.53
N PRO A 304 5.47 4.02 -2.39
CA PRO A 304 6.04 5.37 -2.21
C PRO A 304 5.39 6.13 -1.04
N PHE A 305 4.12 5.86 -0.75
CA PHE A 305 3.39 6.47 0.35
C PHE A 305 2.99 5.44 1.39
N LEU A 306 2.72 5.94 2.59
CA LEU A 306 2.12 5.21 3.70
C LEU A 306 1.07 6.06 4.37
N ARG A 307 0.22 5.42 5.16
CA ARG A 307 -0.59 6.14 6.12
C ARG A 307 0.30 6.67 7.24
N ALA A 308 0.20 7.96 7.54
CA ALA A 308 0.95 8.62 8.60
C ALA A 308 0.77 7.89 9.94
N PRO A 309 1.83 7.37 10.58
CA PRO A 309 1.71 6.46 11.72
C PRO A 309 1.04 7.07 12.95
N LYS A 310 1.24 8.38 13.15
CA LYS A 310 0.72 9.12 14.31
C LYS A 310 -0.71 9.61 14.11
N THR A 311 -1.27 9.45 12.91
CA THR A 311 -2.63 9.88 12.62
C THR A 311 -3.61 8.88 13.22
N LYS A 312 -4.40 9.38 14.17
CA LYS A 312 -5.44 8.62 14.85
C LYS A 312 -6.49 8.11 13.85
N SER A 313 -6.99 6.89 14.06
CA SER A 313 -7.98 6.28 13.19
C SER A 313 -9.35 6.88 13.45
N LEU A 314 -10.03 7.30 12.39
CA LEU A 314 -11.44 7.66 12.47
C LEU A 314 -12.28 6.39 12.72
N VAL A 315 -11.97 5.28 12.07
CA VAL A 315 -12.83 4.08 12.15
C VAL A 315 -12.55 3.24 13.40
N ASN A 316 -11.29 3.13 13.84
CA ASN A 316 -10.90 2.18 14.91
C ASN A 316 -9.87 2.79 15.90
N PRO A 317 -10.27 3.76 16.73
CA PRO A 317 -9.36 4.44 17.66
C PRO A 317 -8.74 3.52 18.71
N GLN A 318 -9.42 2.42 19.08
CA GLN A 318 -8.93 1.41 20.01
C GLN A 318 -7.66 0.68 19.54
N LEU A 319 -7.35 0.76 18.23
CA LEU A 319 -6.15 0.15 17.66
C LEU A 319 -5.03 1.18 17.42
N ASP A 320 -5.19 2.45 17.79
CA ASP A 320 -4.26 3.50 17.38
C ASP A 320 -2.82 3.30 17.85
N ASP A 321 -2.62 2.80 19.07
CA ASP A 321 -1.27 2.53 19.57
C ASP A 321 -0.59 1.37 18.83
N LEU A 322 -1.37 0.36 18.43
CA LEU A 322 -0.90 -0.74 17.60
C LEU A 322 -0.62 -0.24 16.18
N ARG A 323 -1.53 0.56 15.61
CA ARG A 323 -1.39 1.18 14.28
C ARG A 323 -0.13 2.04 14.21
N GLU A 324 0.16 2.83 15.24
CA GLU A 324 1.36 3.68 15.26
C GLU A 324 2.64 2.86 15.12
N VAL A 325 2.66 1.60 15.58
CA VAL A 325 3.78 0.67 15.39
C VAL A 325 3.73 0.00 14.03
N LEU A 326 2.58 -0.54 13.65
CA LEU A 326 2.41 -1.30 12.42
C LEU A 326 2.61 -0.42 11.17
N PHE A 327 2.23 0.86 11.23
CA PHE A 327 2.41 1.79 10.12
C PHE A 327 3.79 2.45 10.07
N GLN A 328 4.72 2.13 10.98
CA GLN A 328 6.10 2.60 10.85
C GLN A 328 6.67 2.17 9.49
N PRO A 329 7.34 3.07 8.74
CA PRO A 329 7.81 2.75 7.39
C PRO A 329 8.70 1.50 7.31
N ALA A 330 9.58 1.31 8.31
CA ALA A 330 10.42 0.13 8.41
C ALA A 330 9.59 -1.16 8.57
N VAL A 331 8.53 -1.13 9.37
CA VAL A 331 7.67 -2.29 9.64
C VAL A 331 6.84 -2.63 8.40
N VAL A 332 6.20 -1.64 7.78
CA VAL A 332 5.41 -1.84 6.55
C VAL A 332 6.29 -2.39 5.44
N SER A 333 7.46 -1.78 5.18
CA SER A 333 8.37 -2.21 4.12
C SER A 333 8.83 -3.66 4.31
N GLN A 334 9.13 -4.08 5.54
CA GLN A 334 9.53 -5.47 5.80
C GLN A 334 8.39 -6.46 5.56
N VAL A 335 7.18 -6.12 6.00
CA VAL A 335 6.02 -7.00 5.81
C VAL A 335 5.67 -7.10 4.33
N GLN A 336 5.68 -5.99 3.59
CA GLN A 336 5.50 -5.99 2.14
C GLN A 336 6.56 -6.85 1.44
N LYS A 337 7.84 -6.75 1.85
CA LYS A 337 8.91 -7.61 1.32
C LYS A 337 8.66 -9.09 1.59
N VAL A 338 8.26 -9.46 2.80
CA VAL A 338 7.93 -10.86 3.12
C VAL A 338 6.78 -11.36 2.27
N LEU A 339 5.70 -10.58 2.14
CA LEU A 339 4.55 -10.95 1.30
C LEU A 339 4.97 -11.12 -0.17
N ALA A 340 5.68 -10.15 -0.75
CA ALA A 340 6.12 -10.21 -2.14
C ALA A 340 7.15 -11.32 -2.41
N LEU A 341 8.01 -11.64 -1.44
CA LEU A 341 9.02 -12.69 -1.58
C LEU A 341 8.41 -14.09 -1.48
N THR A 342 7.46 -14.27 -0.57
CA THR A 342 6.86 -15.58 -0.29
C THR A 342 5.65 -15.89 -1.18
N GLY A 343 4.92 -14.86 -1.62
CA GLY A 343 3.63 -15.03 -2.30
C GLY A 343 2.55 -15.66 -1.40
N VAL A 344 2.81 -15.77 -0.09
CA VAL A 344 1.90 -16.39 0.88
C VAL A 344 0.88 -15.34 1.32
N SER A 345 -0.39 -15.75 1.45
CA SER A 345 -1.43 -14.86 1.94
C SER A 345 -1.19 -14.45 3.39
N THR A 346 -1.65 -13.27 3.79
CA THR A 346 -1.54 -12.77 5.17
C THR A 346 -2.12 -13.73 6.21
N ASN A 347 -3.22 -14.43 5.90
CA ASN A 347 -3.80 -15.42 6.81
C ASN A 347 -2.85 -16.61 7.04
N ASN A 348 -2.27 -17.14 5.97
CA ASN A 348 -1.30 -18.22 6.08
C ASN A 348 -0.02 -17.75 6.79
N LEU A 349 0.41 -16.51 6.53
CA LEU A 349 1.55 -15.91 7.22
C LEU A 349 1.27 -15.72 8.71
N LEU A 350 0.06 -15.30 9.08
CA LEU A 350 -0.39 -15.17 10.47
C LEU A 350 -0.36 -16.53 11.17
N PHE A 351 -0.93 -17.58 10.57
CA PHE A 351 -0.89 -18.93 11.14
C PHE A 351 0.53 -19.47 11.27
N ALA A 352 1.36 -19.30 10.23
CA ALA A 352 2.76 -19.73 10.27
C ALA A 352 3.55 -19.00 11.36
N THR A 353 3.38 -17.68 11.46
CA THR A 353 4.03 -16.85 12.49
C THR A 353 3.54 -17.22 13.88
N SER A 354 2.24 -17.43 14.05
CA SER A 354 1.65 -17.82 15.34
C SER A 354 2.12 -19.21 15.77
N GLY A 355 2.16 -20.17 14.84
CA GLY A 355 2.71 -21.49 15.07
C GLY A 355 4.20 -21.45 15.45
N LEU A 356 4.99 -20.58 14.80
CA LEU A 356 6.40 -20.38 15.14
C LEU A 356 6.57 -19.75 16.53
N LEU A 357 5.75 -18.76 16.89
CA LEU A 357 5.74 -18.14 18.21
C LEU A 357 5.35 -19.14 19.30
N LEU A 358 4.34 -19.98 19.05
CA LEU A 358 3.92 -21.06 19.95
C LEU A 358 5.02 -22.11 20.12
N ALA A 359 5.65 -22.56 19.02
CA ALA A 359 6.74 -23.52 19.07
C ALA A 359 7.95 -22.96 19.84
N THR A 360 8.32 -21.70 19.60
CA THR A 360 9.40 -21.01 20.32
C THR A 360 9.05 -20.86 21.80
N GLY A 361 7.80 -20.47 22.10
CA GLY A 361 7.28 -20.36 23.45
C GLY A 361 7.38 -21.69 24.21
N ALA A 362 6.88 -22.77 23.61
CA ALA A 362 6.91 -24.12 24.16
C ALA A 362 8.34 -24.62 24.41
N MET A 363 9.25 -24.44 23.44
CA MET A 363 10.66 -24.82 23.60
C MET A 363 11.32 -24.08 24.77
N GLY A 364 11.06 -22.78 24.95
CA GLY A 364 11.61 -22.06 26.09
C GLY A 364 11.00 -22.48 27.43
N ILE A 365 9.70 -22.85 27.48
CA ILE A 365 9.09 -23.45 28.69
C ILE A 365 9.79 -24.76 29.04
N PHE A 366 10.00 -25.66 28.06
CA PHE A 366 10.73 -26.91 28.30
C PHE A 366 12.15 -26.68 28.81
N GLY A 367 12.87 -25.69 28.26
CA GLY A 367 14.20 -25.33 28.74
C GLY A 367 14.21 -24.83 30.19
N VAL A 368 13.19 -24.07 30.60
CA VAL A 368 13.04 -23.63 32.00
C VAL A 368 12.71 -24.80 32.92
N LEU A 369 11.83 -25.71 32.50
CA LEU A 369 11.49 -26.89 33.30
C LEU A 369 12.69 -27.82 33.49
N ASP A 370 13.48 -28.04 32.44
CA ASP A 370 14.74 -28.78 32.50
C ASP A 370 15.74 -28.13 33.46
N PHE A 371 15.91 -26.80 33.38
CA PHE A 371 16.73 -26.06 34.34
C PHE A 371 16.27 -26.26 35.79
N VAL A 372 14.96 -26.10 36.05
CA VAL A 372 14.39 -26.27 37.40
C VAL A 372 14.59 -27.70 37.90
N GLN A 373 14.42 -28.69 37.02
CA GLN A 373 14.61 -30.10 37.36
C GLN A 373 16.07 -30.40 37.70
N GLN A 374 17.02 -29.96 36.88
CA GLN A 374 18.46 -30.14 37.16
C GLN A 374 18.86 -29.44 38.47
N MET A 375 18.46 -28.19 38.66
CA MET A 375 18.74 -27.47 39.90
C MET A 375 18.17 -28.18 41.13
N LYS A 376 17.02 -28.84 41.03
CA LYS A 376 16.43 -29.63 42.12
C LYS A 376 17.17 -30.93 42.38
N GLU A 377 17.63 -31.61 41.33
CA GLU A 377 18.27 -32.93 41.42
C GLU A 377 19.75 -32.86 41.77
N THR A 378 20.50 -31.92 41.19
CA THR A 378 21.97 -31.84 41.29
C THR A 378 22.47 -30.61 42.04
N SER A 379 21.59 -29.63 42.32
CA SER A 379 21.98 -28.30 42.82
C SER A 379 22.95 -27.54 41.89
N SER A 380 23.09 -27.98 40.64
CA SER A 380 23.84 -27.32 39.59
C SER A 380 23.06 -27.34 38.28
N TYR A 381 23.42 -26.47 37.34
CA TYR A 381 22.90 -26.51 35.97
C TYR A 381 24.08 -26.64 35.02
N ASP A 382 24.07 -27.69 34.20
CA ASP A 382 25.18 -27.98 33.27
C ASP A 382 25.02 -27.24 31.92
N GLY A 383 23.93 -26.49 31.74
CA GLY A 383 23.65 -25.74 30.51
C GLY A 383 24.16 -24.30 30.51
N ASN A 384 24.01 -23.63 29.36
CA ASN A 384 24.39 -22.24 29.21
C ASN A 384 23.29 -21.31 29.76
N ILE A 385 23.55 -20.69 30.92
CA ILE A 385 22.62 -19.76 31.59
C ILE A 385 22.23 -18.59 30.68
N LEU A 386 23.13 -18.09 29.84
CA LEU A 386 22.82 -17.00 28.92
C LEU A 386 21.76 -17.42 27.90
N LEU A 387 21.87 -18.65 27.36
CA LEU A 387 20.89 -19.20 26.43
C LEU A 387 19.52 -19.38 27.10
N LEU A 388 19.49 -19.84 28.36
CA LEU A 388 18.26 -19.96 29.15
C LEU A 388 17.58 -18.59 29.33
N LEU A 389 18.33 -17.55 29.69
CA LEU A 389 17.79 -16.19 29.84
C LEU A 389 17.22 -15.65 28.52
N VAL A 390 17.93 -15.85 27.41
CA VAL A 390 17.44 -15.46 26.08
C VAL A 390 16.15 -16.21 25.74
N ASN A 391 16.07 -17.50 26.03
CA ASN A 391 14.86 -18.30 25.81
C ASN A 391 13.69 -17.82 26.67
N ILE A 392 13.90 -17.50 27.95
CA ILE A 392 12.86 -16.94 28.82
C ILE A 392 12.31 -15.65 28.23
N ILE A 393 13.20 -14.71 27.89
CA ILE A 393 12.81 -13.41 27.31
C ILE A 393 12.03 -13.64 26.00
N SER A 394 12.53 -14.50 25.11
CA SER A 394 11.87 -14.81 23.85
C SER A 394 10.51 -15.48 24.06
N THR A 395 10.39 -16.41 25.01
CA THR A 395 9.13 -17.11 25.32
C THR A 395 8.11 -16.18 25.92
N THR A 396 8.48 -15.40 26.95
CA THR A 396 7.59 -14.40 27.55
C THR A 396 7.11 -13.41 26.50
N PHE A 397 8.00 -13.03 25.59
CA PHE A 397 7.64 -12.13 24.49
C PHE A 397 6.66 -12.78 23.50
N SER A 398 6.94 -13.99 23.01
CA SER A 398 6.08 -14.73 22.08
C SER A 398 4.68 -14.96 22.66
N ILE A 399 4.60 -15.41 23.91
CA ILE A 399 3.32 -15.62 24.61
C ILE A 399 2.62 -14.27 24.82
N GLY A 400 3.36 -13.22 25.19
CA GLY A 400 2.81 -11.87 25.35
C GLY A 400 2.15 -11.34 24.08
N ILE A 401 2.77 -11.53 22.91
CA ILE A 401 2.16 -11.20 21.61
C ILE A 401 0.86 -11.98 21.41
N LEU A 402 0.90 -13.30 21.59
CA LEU A 402 -0.27 -14.15 21.31
C LEU A 402 -1.44 -13.83 22.24
N VAL A 403 -1.17 -13.60 23.52
CA VAL A 403 -2.18 -13.19 24.52
C VAL A 403 -2.75 -11.83 24.15
N GLN A 404 -1.91 -10.84 23.84
CA GLN A 404 -2.40 -9.52 23.42
C GLN A 404 -3.21 -9.59 22.13
N GLY A 405 -2.77 -10.38 21.14
CA GLY A 405 -3.52 -10.61 19.91
C GLY A 405 -4.90 -11.22 20.18
N ALA A 406 -4.97 -12.20 21.08
CA ALA A 406 -6.24 -12.81 21.50
C ALA A 406 -7.16 -11.85 22.26
N LEU A 407 -6.60 -10.98 23.11
CA LEU A 407 -7.37 -9.97 23.85
C LEU A 407 -7.89 -8.84 22.95
N LEU A 408 -7.19 -8.52 21.87
CA LEU A 408 -7.59 -7.51 20.88
C LEU A 408 -8.49 -8.08 19.78
N ALA A 409 -8.63 -9.41 19.69
CA ALA A 409 -9.50 -10.02 18.70
C ALA A 409 -10.97 -9.61 18.96
N PRO A 410 -11.73 -9.22 17.92
CA PRO A 410 -13.14 -8.94 18.09
C PRO A 410 -13.84 -10.19 18.63
N LYS A 411 -14.80 -9.98 19.54
CA LYS A 411 -15.61 -11.09 20.04
C LYS A 411 -16.29 -11.77 18.86
N PRO A 412 -16.41 -13.11 18.86
CA PRO A 412 -17.23 -13.80 17.88
C PRO A 412 -18.62 -13.16 17.86
N PRO A 413 -19.25 -12.99 16.69
CA PRO A 413 -20.64 -12.54 16.65
C PRO A 413 -21.45 -13.48 17.56
N GLU A 414 -22.23 -12.91 18.48
CA GLU A 414 -23.16 -13.69 19.29
C GLU A 414 -24.05 -14.46 18.32
N ALA A 415 -24.04 -15.79 18.41
CA ALA A 415 -24.87 -16.62 17.56
C ALA A 415 -26.30 -16.13 17.73
N ALA A 416 -26.93 -15.68 16.63
CA ALA A 416 -28.30 -15.21 16.65
C ALA A 416 -29.12 -16.24 17.43
N SER A 417 -29.64 -15.83 18.58
CA SER A 417 -30.46 -16.69 19.40
C SER A 417 -31.62 -17.15 18.52
N ALA A 418 -31.79 -18.47 18.40
CA ALA A 418 -32.80 -19.09 17.55
C ALA A 418 -34.25 -18.68 17.90
N GLU A 419 -34.44 -17.85 18.93
CA GLU A 419 -35.72 -17.30 19.36
C GLU A 419 -36.20 -16.10 18.50
N ASP A 420 -35.31 -15.43 17.75
CA ASP A 420 -35.71 -14.24 16.96
C ASP A 420 -36.28 -14.56 15.56
N GLN A 421 -36.27 -15.84 15.14
CA GLN A 421 -36.86 -16.25 13.86
C GLN A 421 -38.32 -16.69 13.95
N SER A 422 -38.93 -16.68 15.15
CA SER A 422 -40.36 -17.03 15.30
C SER A 422 -41.34 -15.85 15.23
N GLU A 423 -40.88 -14.59 15.27
CA GLU A 423 -41.79 -13.43 15.28
C GLU A 423 -42.05 -12.80 13.91
N GLU A 424 -41.34 -13.18 12.85
CA GLU A 424 -41.55 -12.61 11.49
C GLU A 424 -42.49 -13.44 10.60
N SER A 425 -43.24 -14.39 11.20
CA SER A 425 -44.22 -15.21 10.49
C SER A 425 -45.59 -15.23 11.18
N THR A 426 -46.21 -14.05 11.34
CA THR A 426 -47.65 -13.94 11.63
C THR A 426 -48.31 -12.81 10.85
#